data_AF-A0ABD5PTP8-F1
#
_entry.id   AF-A0ABD5PTP8-F1
#
_cell.length_a   1.000
_cell.length_b   1.000
_cell.length_c   1.000
_cell.angle_alpha   90.00
_cell.angle_beta   90.00
_cell.angle_gamma   90.00
#
_symmetry.space_group_name_H-M   'P 1'
#
loop_
_entity.id
_entity.type
_entity.pdbx_description
1 polymer ?
#
loop_
_entity_poly.entity_id
_entity_poly.type
_entity_poly.pdbx_seq_one_letter_code
_entity_poly.pdbx_strand_id
1 'polypeptide(L)'
;MTDQKSCMRCHAQWMSIVDERILEFLAENGARQPSQIADELAEQGMVYNPKYVGRRCRELADRGLIDNFGNGIYASSEKGERYLEGEIRLADGA
;
A
#
# COMPACT_ATOMS: atom_id res chain seq x y z
N MET A 1 11.37 26.69 14.69
CA MET A 1 11.88 25.59 13.84
C MET A 1 10.85 24.50 13.93
N THR A 2 10.17 24.26 12.81
CA THR A 2 8.81 23.73 12.69
C THR A 2 8.52 22.54 13.61
N ASP A 3 7.44 22.71 14.39
CA ASP A 3 6.73 21.67 15.09
C ASP A 3 6.11 20.72 14.04
N GLN A 4 6.92 19.76 13.59
CA GLN A 4 6.48 18.62 12.79
C GLN A 4 6.36 17.41 13.72
N LYS A 5 5.68 17.59 14.86
CA LYS A 5 5.30 16.50 15.74
C LYS A 5 3.81 16.28 15.62
N SER A 6 3.46 15.07 15.22
CA SER A 6 2.09 14.52 15.23
C SER A 6 1.19 14.96 14.08
N CYS A 7 1.31 14.26 12.95
CA CYS A 7 0.13 13.90 12.17
C CYS A 7 0.32 12.46 11.74
N MET A 8 -0.46 11.56 12.36
CA MET A 8 -0.69 10.20 11.90
C MET A 8 -0.91 10.19 10.37
N ARG A 9 -0.26 9.24 9.67
CA ARG A 9 -0.28 8.98 8.22
C ARG A 9 -1.29 9.82 7.42
N CYS A 10 -0.79 10.85 6.72
CA CYS A 10 -1.63 11.66 5.85
C CYS A 10 -2.07 10.86 4.63
N HIS A 11 -3.28 10.30 4.70
CA HIS A 11 -3.91 9.63 3.58
C HIS A 11 -4.17 10.64 2.44
N ALA A 12 -3.69 10.33 1.24
CA ALA A 12 -4.15 11.05 0.07
C ALA A 12 -5.59 10.64 -0.29
N GLN A 13 -6.38 11.56 -0.82
CA GLN A 13 -7.82 11.40 -1.09
C GLN A 13 -8.14 10.22 -2.03
N TRP A 14 -7.19 9.82 -2.88
CA TRP A 14 -7.34 8.70 -3.80
C TRP A 14 -7.12 7.33 -3.12
N MET A 15 -6.55 7.29 -1.91
CA MET A 15 -6.30 6.05 -1.19
C MET A 15 -7.57 5.51 -0.56
N SER A 16 -7.71 4.20 -0.61
CA SER A 16 -8.64 3.41 0.18
C SER A 16 -7.90 2.80 1.38
N ILE A 17 -8.63 2.46 2.44
CA ILE A 17 -8.09 1.71 3.58
C ILE A 17 -7.35 0.43 3.15
N VAL A 18 -7.81 -0.20 2.07
CA VAL A 18 -7.21 -1.42 1.51
C VAL A 18 -5.79 -1.18 1.03
N ASP A 19 -5.49 0.02 0.52
CA ASP A 19 -4.15 0.33 0.03
C ASP A 19 -3.13 0.35 1.15
N GLU A 20 -3.50 0.91 2.30
CA GLU A 20 -2.63 0.87 3.47
C GLU A 20 -2.38 -0.55 3.94
N ARG A 21 -3.44 -1.38 3.98
CA ARG A 21 -3.29 -2.78 4.37
C ARG A 21 -2.39 -3.55 3.41
N ILE A 22 -2.49 -3.27 2.11
CA ILE A 22 -1.59 -3.86 1.09
C ILE A 22 -0.15 -3.42 1.33
N LEU A 23 0.09 -2.13 1.59
CA LEU A 23 1.44 -1.58 1.83
C LEU A 23 2.07 -2.21 3.06
N GLU A 24 1.34 -2.24 4.19
CA GLU A 24 1.82 -2.87 5.42
C GLU A 24 2.14 -4.35 5.23
N PHE A 25 1.22 -5.08 4.60
CA PHE A 25 1.41 -6.51 4.36
C PHE A 25 2.65 -6.78 3.52
N LEU A 26 2.86 -6.04 2.43
CA LEU A 26 4.03 -6.21 1.56
C LEU A 26 5.33 -5.80 2.23
N ALA A 27 5.31 -4.78 3.10
CA ALA A 27 6.48 -4.39 3.89
C ALA A 27 6.88 -5.48 4.91
N GLU A 28 5.90 -6.15 5.51
CA GLU A 28 6.15 -7.20 6.52
C GLU A 28 6.47 -8.57 5.90
N ASN A 29 5.85 -8.90 4.76
CA ASN A 29 5.85 -10.26 4.20
C ASN A 29 6.62 -10.39 2.88
N GLY A 30 7.11 -9.29 2.32
CA GLY A 30 7.84 -9.26 1.05
C GLY A 30 6.93 -9.53 -0.16
N ALA A 31 7.56 -10.02 -1.24
CA ALA A 31 6.91 -10.12 -2.55
C ALA A 31 5.75 -11.14 -2.59
N ARG A 32 4.56 -10.70 -3.01
CA ARG A 32 3.32 -11.51 -3.00
C ARG A 32 2.42 -11.24 -4.20
N GLN A 33 1.56 -12.21 -4.51
CA GLN A 33 0.49 -12.06 -5.51
C GLN A 33 -0.80 -11.53 -4.87
N PRO A 34 -1.68 -10.83 -5.63
CA PRO A 34 -2.95 -10.30 -5.13
C PRO A 34 -3.87 -11.31 -4.45
N SER A 35 -3.85 -12.58 -4.85
CA SER A 35 -4.61 -13.63 -4.17
C SER A 35 -4.10 -13.88 -2.76
N GLN A 36 -2.77 -14.01 -2.60
CA GLN A 36 -2.15 -14.22 -1.30
C GLN A 36 -2.36 -13.02 -0.37
N ILE A 37 -2.30 -11.81 -0.91
CA ILE A 37 -2.62 -10.59 -0.14
C ILE A 37 -4.10 -10.63 0.29
N ALA A 38 -5.02 -10.98 -0.61
CA ALA A 38 -6.44 -11.07 -0.27
C ALA A 38 -6.75 -12.12 0.80
N ASP A 39 -6.08 -13.28 0.74
CA ASP A 39 -6.24 -14.36 1.72
C ASP A 39 -5.79 -13.89 3.11
N GLU A 40 -4.62 -13.25 3.22
CA GLU A 40 -4.15 -12.68 4.50
C GLU A 40 -5.14 -11.64 5.07
N LEU A 41 -5.58 -10.70 4.23
CA LEU A 41 -6.51 -9.67 4.68
C LEU A 41 -7.83 -10.28 5.17
N ALA A 42 -8.27 -11.40 4.57
CA ALA A 42 -9.44 -12.13 5.04
C ALA A 42 -9.23 -12.76 6.42
N GLU A 43 -8.03 -13.24 6.75
CA GLU A 43 -7.69 -13.71 8.10
C GLU A 43 -7.79 -12.60 9.15
N GLN A 44 -7.57 -11.35 8.74
CA GLN A 44 -7.75 -10.15 9.57
C GLN A 44 -9.20 -9.60 9.56
N GLY A 45 -10.15 -10.33 8.97
CA GLY A 45 -11.57 -9.96 8.87
C GLY A 45 -11.90 -8.99 7.72
N MET A 46 -10.93 -8.67 6.86
CA MET A 46 -11.07 -7.76 5.72
C MET A 46 -11.16 -8.54 4.40
N VAL A 47 -12.35 -9.05 4.10
CA VAL A 47 -12.57 -9.90 2.93
C VAL A 47 -12.68 -9.07 1.65
N TYR A 48 -11.72 -9.21 0.75
CA TYR A 48 -11.71 -8.56 -0.57
C TYR A 48 -11.60 -9.56 -1.71
N ASN A 49 -12.17 -9.22 -2.86
CA ASN A 49 -11.97 -9.99 -4.08
C ASN A 49 -10.50 -9.84 -4.57
N PRO A 50 -9.77 -10.93 -4.88
CA PRO A 50 -8.40 -10.85 -5.39
C PRO A 50 -8.22 -9.97 -6.64
N LYS A 51 -9.22 -9.90 -7.52
CA LYS A 51 -9.22 -8.99 -8.68
C LYS A 51 -9.28 -7.52 -8.25
N TYR A 52 -9.99 -7.21 -7.16
CA TYR A 52 -10.01 -5.87 -6.58
C TYR A 52 -8.65 -5.52 -5.96
N VAL A 53 -8.08 -6.43 -5.14
CA VAL A 53 -6.73 -6.26 -4.59
C VAL A 53 -5.70 -6.06 -5.71
N GLY A 54 -5.78 -6.83 -6.78
CA GLY A 54 -4.89 -6.68 -7.94
C GLY A 54 -5.09 -5.38 -8.72
N ARG A 55 -6.27 -4.74 -8.66
CA ARG A 55 -6.45 -3.37 -9.19
C ARG A 55 -5.77 -2.34 -8.29
N ARG A 56 -5.91 -2.47 -6.97
CA ARG A 56 -5.25 -1.60 -6.00
C ARG A 56 -3.72 -1.70 -6.08
N CYS A 57 -3.18 -2.91 -6.20
CA CYS A 57 -1.73 -3.11 -6.40
C CYS A 57 -1.21 -2.37 -7.64
N ARG A 58 -1.95 -2.41 -8.76
CA ARG A 58 -1.57 -1.65 -9.96
C ARG A 58 -1.58 -0.15 -9.72
N GLU A 59 -2.62 0.37 -9.08
CA GLU A 59 -2.67 1.81 -8.77
C GLU A 59 -1.56 2.26 -7.81
N LEU A 60 -1.21 1.43 -6.83
CA LEU A 60 -0.06 1.67 -5.94
C LEU A 60 1.27 1.62 -6.69
N ALA A 61 1.43 0.67 -7.62
CA ALA A 61 2.62 0.54 -8.45
C ALA A 61 2.78 1.72 -9.42
N ASP A 62 1.69 2.17 -10.05
CA ASP A 62 1.67 3.34 -10.93
C ASP A 62 2.11 4.63 -10.19
N ARG A 63 1.89 4.67 -8.87
CA ARG A 63 2.29 5.78 -7.99
C ARG A 63 3.65 5.54 -7.31
N GLY A 64 4.31 4.42 -7.61
CA GLY A 64 5.63 4.04 -7.09
C GLY A 64 5.65 3.64 -5.63
N LEU A 65 4.51 3.28 -5.03
CA LEU A 65 4.42 2.88 -3.61
C LEU A 65 4.70 1.40 -3.37
N ILE A 66 4.62 0.60 -4.43
CA ILE A 66 5.03 -0.80 -4.46
C ILE A 66 5.71 -1.07 -5.80
N ASP A 67 6.60 -2.05 -5.85
CA ASP A 67 7.23 -2.50 -7.08
C ASP A 67 6.43 -3.65 -7.71
N ASN A 68 6.41 -3.74 -9.04
CA ASN A 68 5.78 -4.83 -9.79
C ASN A 68 6.85 -5.60 -10.58
N PHE A 69 7.08 -6.86 -10.23
CA PHE A 69 8.09 -7.72 -10.86
C PHE A 69 7.56 -8.51 -12.08
N GLY A 70 6.34 -8.21 -12.53
CA GLY A 70 5.66 -8.98 -13.56
C GLY A 70 4.90 -10.18 -12.98
N ASN A 71 4.06 -10.81 -13.82
CA ASN A 71 3.20 -11.94 -13.44
C ASN A 71 2.30 -11.68 -12.21
N GLY A 72 2.03 -10.41 -11.89
CA GLY A 72 1.25 -10.03 -10.72
C GLY A 72 1.95 -10.22 -9.39
N ILE A 73 3.29 -10.18 -9.35
CA ILE A 73 4.06 -10.21 -8.11
C ILE A 73 4.43 -8.78 -7.73
N TYR A 74 4.08 -8.37 -6.51
CA TYR A 74 4.34 -7.02 -5.98
C TYR A 74 5.13 -7.08 -4.68
N ALA A 75 5.96 -6.06 -4.38
CA ALA A 75 6.66 -5.90 -3.09
C ALA A 75 6.66 -4.43 -2.64
N SER A 76 7.00 -4.16 -1.38
CA SER A 76 7.20 -2.79 -0.90
C SER A 76 8.29 -2.09 -1.71
N SER A 77 8.09 -0.79 -1.96
CA SER A 77 9.13 0.08 -2.49
C SER A 77 9.66 0.99 -1.36
N GLU A 78 10.84 1.59 -1.56
CA GLU A 78 11.40 2.58 -0.63
C GLU A 78 10.41 3.73 -0.37
N LYS A 79 9.69 4.19 -1.41
CA LYS A 79 8.68 5.24 -1.26
C LYS A 79 7.49 4.77 -0.42
N GLY A 80 7.07 3.51 -0.57
CA GLY A 80 6.01 2.91 0.24
C GLY A 80 6.39 2.82 1.72
N GLU A 81 7.62 2.41 2.01
CA GLU A 81 8.16 2.31 3.38
C GLU A 81 8.21 3.68 4.06
N ARG A 82 8.80 4.67 3.38
CA ARG A 82 8.85 6.06 3.86
C ARG A 82 7.46 6.67 4.08
N TYR A 83 6.47 6.26 3.29
CA TYR A 83 5.07 6.64 3.52
C TYR A 83 4.52 6.01 4.80
N LEU A 84 4.73 4.71 5.02
CA LEU A 84 4.27 4.00 6.22
C LEU A 84 4.90 4.53 7.51
N GLU A 85 6.16 4.96 7.44
CA GLU A 85 6.91 5.61 8.52
C GLU A 85 6.49 7.07 8.75
N GLY A 86 5.70 7.65 7.85
CA GLY A 86 5.23 9.04 7.93
C GLY A 86 6.30 10.07 7.56
N GLU A 87 7.40 9.65 6.93
CA GLU A 87 8.45 10.56 6.46
C GLU A 87 8.00 11.42 5.29
N ILE A 88 7.11 10.89 4.46
CA ILE A 88 6.57 11.58 3.28
C ILE A 88 5.05 11.67 3.36
N ARG A 89 4.52 12.75 2.77
CA ARG A 89 3.09 12.90 2.49
C ARG A 89 2.85 12.64 1.03
N LEU A 90 1.78 11.92 0.72
CA LEU A 90 1.34 11.73 -0.66
C LEU A 90 0.48 12.92 -1.04
N ALA A 91 0.80 13.52 -2.19
CA ALA A 91 -0.03 14.58 -2.73
C ALA A 91 -1.36 13.99 -3.21
N ASP A 92 -2.43 14.75 -3.03
CA ASP A 92 -3.65 14.54 -3.79
C ASP A 92 -3.32 14.75 -5.27
N GLY A 93 -3.72 13.80 -6.12
CA GLY A 93 -3.49 13.92 -7.56
C GLY A 93 -4.22 15.15 -8.11
N ALA A 94 -3.55 15.87 -9.02
CA ALA A 94 -4.16 16.93 -9.81
C ALA A 94 -5.21 16.39 -10.79
#